data_AF-A0AAD9NL01-F1
#
_entry.id   AF-A0AAD9NL01-F1
#
_cell.length_a   1.000
_cell.length_b   1.000
_cell.length_c   1.000
_cell.angle_alpha   90.00
_cell.angle_beta   90.00
_cell.angle_gamma   90.00
#
_symmetry.space_group_name_H-M   'P 1'
#
loop_
_entity.id
_entity.type
_entity.pdbx_description
1 polymer ?
#
loop_
_entity_poly.entity_id
_entity_poly.type
_entity_poly.pdbx_seq_one_letter_code
_entity_poly.pdbx_strand_id
1 'polypeptide(L)'
;MEDHGDPEKRRTIRYKYRTLLQKTQDNHQELIRPESDQLQKTLDEADKLFQDVKQPREAALDSQLLAAVSNLSKKKAQSLQADFVAFEPIEYAEKLMAYVSGNRLPDDRQKVNQDGWESLGEAVQSFFNRSPPLNFMCVQPKGYYRE
;
A
#
# COMPACT_ATOMS: atom_id res chain seq x y z
N MET A 1 5.38 -25.64 -37.37
CA MET A 1 4.24 -26.27 -36.67
C MET A 1 4.39 -25.89 -35.20
N GLU A 2 3.45 -25.14 -34.64
CA GLU A 2 3.47 -24.83 -33.21
C GLU A 2 3.20 -26.13 -32.43
N ASP A 3 4.16 -26.53 -31.58
CA ASP A 3 4.00 -27.66 -30.67
C ASP A 3 3.00 -27.28 -29.58
N HIS A 4 1.72 -27.58 -29.81
CA HIS A 4 0.64 -27.26 -28.88
C HIS A 4 0.64 -28.09 -27.58
N GLY A 5 1.60 -29.00 -27.41
CA GLY A 5 1.74 -29.82 -26.21
C GLY A 5 0.60 -30.83 -25.98
N ASP A 6 0.93 -31.88 -25.24
CA ASP A 6 -0.01 -32.93 -24.86
C ASP A 6 -1.24 -32.34 -24.13
N PRO A 7 -2.47 -32.61 -24.60
CA PRO A 7 -3.70 -32.14 -23.96
C PRO A 7 -3.85 -32.59 -22.50
N GLU A 8 -3.31 -33.74 -22.10
CA GLU A 8 -3.37 -34.20 -20.72
C GLU A 8 -2.46 -33.37 -19.80
N LYS A 9 -1.23 -33.06 -20.25
CA LYS A 9 -0.31 -32.19 -19.52
C LYS A 9 -0.93 -30.81 -19.30
N ARG A 10 -1.53 -30.25 -20.35
CA ARG A 10 -2.28 -28.98 -20.28
C ARG A 10 -3.43 -29.02 -19.28
N ARG A 11 -4.20 -30.11 -19.22
CA ARG A 11 -5.27 -30.28 -18.23
C ARG A 11 -4.69 -30.30 -16.80
N THR A 12 -3.57 -30.98 -16.62
CA THR A 12 -2.87 -31.07 -15.34
C THR A 12 -2.33 -29.72 -14.89
N ILE A 13 -1.73 -28.94 -15.78
CA ILE A 13 -1.25 -27.58 -15.49
C ILE A 13 -2.40 -26.69 -15.02
N ARG A 14 -3.53 -26.69 -15.74
CA ARG A 14 -4.72 -25.91 -15.32
C ARG A 14 -5.29 -26.36 -13.98
N TYR A 15 -5.25 -27.66 -13.69
CA TYR A 15 -5.64 -28.17 -12.38
C TYR A 15 -4.71 -27.63 -11.29
N LYS A 16 -3.39 -27.74 -11.48
CA LYS A 16 -2.40 -27.24 -10.52
C LYS A 16 -2.54 -25.74 -10.25
N TYR A 17 -2.72 -24.92 -11.29
CA TYR A 17 -2.95 -23.47 -11.11
C TYR A 17 -4.21 -23.19 -10.31
N ARG A 18 -5.32 -23.90 -10.56
CA ARG A 18 -6.56 -23.73 -9.80
C ARG A 18 -6.40 -24.13 -8.34
N THR A 19 -5.73 -25.24 -8.07
CA THR A 19 -5.40 -25.67 -6.70
C THR A 19 -4.53 -24.64 -6.00
N LEU A 20 -3.52 -24.11 -6.67
CA LEU A 20 -2.62 -23.10 -6.11
C LEU A 20 -3.33 -21.79 -5.81
N LEU A 21 -4.20 -21.33 -6.73
CA LEU A 21 -5.09 -20.18 -6.52
C LEU A 21 -5.98 -20.37 -5.29
N GLN A 22 -6.64 -21.53 -5.17
CA GLN A 22 -7.50 -21.83 -4.04
C GLN A 22 -6.71 -21.83 -2.73
N LYS A 23 -5.57 -22.52 -2.67
CA LYS A 23 -4.68 -22.52 -1.50
C LYS A 23 -4.22 -21.10 -1.12
N THR A 24 -3.93 -20.26 -2.11
CA THR A 24 -3.52 -18.86 -1.91
C THR A 24 -4.65 -18.02 -1.30
N GLN A 25 -5.89 -18.28 -1.70
CA GLN A 25 -7.06 -17.59 -1.18
C GLN A 25 -7.42 -18.09 0.24
N ASP A 26 -7.40 -19.39 0.46
CA ASP A 26 -7.74 -20.01 1.75
C ASP A 26 -6.71 -19.65 2.84
N ASN A 27 -5.42 -19.61 2.49
CA ASN A 27 -4.33 -19.33 3.43
C ASN A 27 -3.93 -17.85 3.49
N HIS A 28 -4.79 -16.93 3.05
CA HIS A 28 -4.50 -15.48 2.97
C HIS A 28 -3.93 -14.90 4.28
N GLN A 29 -4.41 -15.33 5.44
CA GLN A 29 -3.94 -14.83 6.74
C GLN A 29 -2.50 -15.28 7.07
N GLU A 30 -2.13 -16.51 6.72
CA GLU A 30 -0.78 -17.04 6.96
C GLU A 30 0.24 -16.43 5.98
N LEU A 31 -0.19 -16.13 4.76
CA LEU A 31 0.64 -15.54 3.71
C LEU A 31 1.05 -14.09 4.00
N ILE A 32 0.29 -13.36 4.80
CA ILE A 32 0.57 -11.96 5.16
C ILE A 32 1.48 -11.85 6.39
N ARG A 33 1.67 -12.93 7.15
CA ARG A 33 2.53 -12.91 8.33
C ARG A 33 3.97 -12.54 7.94
N PRO A 34 4.64 -11.62 8.67
CA PRO A 34 6.02 -11.20 8.40
C PRO A 34 6.98 -12.37 8.22
N GLU A 35 6.95 -13.31 9.16
CA GLU A 35 7.82 -14.50 9.26
C GLU A 35 7.50 -15.62 8.24
N SER A 36 6.46 -15.46 7.42
CA SER A 36 5.98 -16.52 6.53
C SER A 36 6.63 -16.47 5.15
N ASP A 37 7.33 -17.54 4.79
CA ASP A 37 7.90 -17.75 3.45
C ASP A 37 6.90 -18.36 2.45
N GLN A 38 5.65 -18.58 2.87
CA GLN A 38 4.65 -19.27 2.05
C GLN A 38 4.36 -18.52 0.74
N LEU A 39 4.38 -17.19 0.77
CA LEU A 39 4.12 -16.36 -0.41
C LEU A 39 5.23 -16.52 -1.47
N GLN A 40 6.48 -16.66 -1.01
CA GLN A 40 7.63 -16.93 -1.87
C GLN A 40 7.55 -18.34 -2.45
N LYS A 41 7.20 -19.35 -1.63
CA LYS A 41 6.98 -20.72 -2.12
C LYS A 41 5.88 -20.80 -3.18
N THR A 42 4.79 -20.05 -3.01
CA THR A 42 3.73 -19.96 -4.03
C THR A 42 4.25 -19.39 -5.34
N LEU A 43 5.12 -18.38 -5.30
CA LEU A 43 5.77 -17.84 -6.52
C LEU A 43 6.71 -18.87 -7.15
N ASP A 44 7.53 -19.57 -6.37
CA ASP A 44 8.43 -20.60 -6.88
C ASP A 44 7.67 -21.76 -7.55
N GLU A 45 6.51 -22.13 -7.00
CA GLU A 45 5.60 -23.11 -7.61
C GLU A 45 4.99 -22.59 -8.91
N ALA A 46 4.59 -21.32 -8.96
CA ALA A 46 4.08 -20.68 -10.18
C ALA A 46 5.15 -20.63 -11.29
N ASP A 47 6.37 -20.22 -10.98
CA ASP A 47 7.49 -20.16 -11.92
C ASP A 47 7.82 -21.52 -12.53
N LYS A 48 7.75 -22.58 -11.72
CA LYS A 48 7.93 -23.96 -12.21
C LYS A 48 6.82 -24.37 -13.18
N LEU A 49 5.56 -24.01 -12.89
CA LEU A 49 4.42 -24.31 -13.76
C LEU A 49 4.50 -23.50 -15.06
N PHE A 50 5.00 -22.27 -15.00
CA PHE A 50 5.09 -21.37 -16.13
C PHE A 50 5.96 -21.92 -17.26
N GLN A 51 7.01 -22.68 -16.93
CA GLN A 51 7.88 -23.33 -17.94
C GLN A 51 7.11 -24.27 -18.88
N ASP A 52 6.00 -24.84 -18.42
CA ASP A 52 5.18 -25.77 -19.20
C ASP A 52 3.98 -25.09 -19.89
N VAL A 53 3.78 -23.79 -19.71
CA VAL A 53 2.65 -23.04 -20.29
C VAL A 53 2.87 -22.80 -21.78
N LYS A 54 1.96 -23.35 -22.60
CA LYS A 54 2.03 -23.22 -24.07
C LYS A 54 0.83 -22.51 -24.69
N GLN A 55 -0.19 -22.20 -23.90
CA GLN A 55 -1.45 -21.66 -24.40
C GLN A 55 -2.00 -20.50 -23.56
N PRO A 56 -2.73 -19.55 -24.20
CA PRO A 56 -3.30 -18.39 -23.52
C PRO A 56 -4.20 -18.74 -22.32
N ARG A 57 -4.90 -19.88 -22.39
CA ARG A 57 -5.81 -20.31 -21.31
C ARG A 57 -5.07 -20.64 -20.02
N GLU A 58 -3.85 -21.17 -20.10
CA GLU A 58 -2.99 -21.43 -18.94
C GLU A 58 -2.30 -20.15 -18.48
N ALA A 59 -1.81 -19.33 -19.42
CA ALA A 59 -1.23 -18.02 -19.11
C ALA A 59 -2.22 -17.08 -18.41
N ALA A 60 -3.52 -17.18 -18.73
CA ALA A 60 -4.56 -16.43 -18.03
C ALA A 60 -4.72 -16.85 -16.56
N LEU A 61 -4.59 -18.16 -16.26
CA LEU A 61 -4.62 -18.65 -14.88
C LEU A 61 -3.36 -18.24 -14.12
N ASP A 62 -2.21 -18.26 -14.78
CA ASP A 62 -0.95 -17.76 -14.23
C ASP A 62 -1.04 -16.26 -13.87
N SER A 63 -1.55 -15.45 -14.80
CA SER A 63 -1.78 -14.02 -14.57
C SER A 63 -2.76 -13.76 -13.41
N GLN A 64 -3.80 -14.58 -13.30
CA GLN A 64 -4.75 -14.50 -12.20
C GLN A 64 -4.09 -14.82 -10.85
N LEU A 65 -3.21 -15.84 -10.81
CA LEU A 65 -2.44 -16.17 -9.62
C LEU A 65 -1.48 -15.04 -9.25
N LEU A 66 -0.73 -14.51 -10.20
CA LEU A 66 0.21 -13.41 -9.96
C LEU A 66 -0.50 -12.14 -9.46
N ALA A 67 -1.69 -11.83 -9.98
CA ALA A 67 -2.49 -10.73 -9.47
C ALA A 67 -2.94 -10.94 -8.01
N ALA A 68 -3.35 -12.16 -7.66
CA ALA A 68 -3.71 -12.51 -6.28
C ALA A 68 -2.50 -12.41 -5.34
N VAL A 69 -1.36 -12.98 -5.75
CA VAL A 69 -0.10 -12.93 -5.01
C VAL A 69 0.37 -11.48 -4.84
N SER A 70 0.33 -10.65 -5.89
CA SER A 70 0.72 -9.24 -5.81
C SER A 70 -0.10 -8.44 -4.80
N ASN A 71 -1.42 -8.67 -4.77
CA ASN A 71 -2.30 -8.07 -3.76
C ASN A 71 -1.93 -8.51 -2.34
N LEU A 72 -1.55 -9.77 -2.14
CA LEU A 72 -1.06 -10.28 -0.86
C LEU A 72 0.30 -9.68 -0.49
N SER A 73 1.24 -9.61 -1.44
CA SER A 73 2.55 -8.98 -1.26
C SER A 73 2.41 -7.53 -0.83
N LYS A 74 1.48 -6.78 -1.45
CA LYS A 74 1.15 -5.41 -1.05
C LYS A 74 0.68 -5.36 0.40
N LYS A 75 -0.24 -6.24 0.81
CA LYS A 75 -0.73 -6.30 2.20
C LYS A 75 0.38 -6.67 3.18
N LYS A 76 1.25 -7.64 2.84
CA LYS A 76 2.41 -8.00 3.64
C LYS A 76 3.37 -6.83 3.78
N ALA A 77 3.70 -6.14 2.68
CA ALA A 77 4.55 -4.95 2.70
C ALA A 77 3.95 -3.81 3.55
N GLN A 78 2.64 -3.57 3.45
CA GLN A 78 1.94 -2.60 4.30
C GLN A 78 1.98 -2.98 5.78
N SER A 79 1.86 -4.28 6.10
CA SER A 79 2.00 -4.76 7.48
C SER A 79 3.41 -4.58 8.03
N LEU A 80 4.44 -4.75 7.21
CA LEU A 80 5.84 -4.48 7.59
C LEU A 80 6.10 -2.97 7.72
N GLN A 81 5.48 -2.17 6.85
CA GLN A 81 5.63 -0.72 6.85
C GLN A 81 4.88 -0.04 8.01
N ALA A 82 3.87 -0.70 8.60
CA ALA A 82 3.15 -0.19 9.76
C ALA A 82 4.03 -0.04 11.02
N ASP A 83 5.26 -0.60 11.03
CA ASP A 83 6.25 -0.32 12.07
C ASP A 83 6.87 1.09 11.95
N PHE A 84 6.66 1.81 10.84
CA PHE A 84 6.76 3.26 10.84
C PHE A 84 5.46 3.82 11.41
N VAL A 85 5.53 4.35 12.64
CA VAL A 85 4.45 5.08 13.33
C VAL A 85 3.52 5.73 12.30
N ALA A 86 2.30 5.18 12.17
CA ALA A 86 1.30 5.76 11.30
C ALA A 86 1.16 7.25 11.65
N PHE A 87 1.11 8.11 10.65
CA PHE A 87 1.00 9.54 10.90
C PHE A 87 -0.34 9.83 11.59
N GLU A 88 -0.30 10.09 12.90
CA GLU A 88 -1.45 10.46 13.70
C GLU A 88 -1.60 11.98 13.69
N PRO A 89 -2.62 12.55 13.00
CA PRO A 89 -2.71 14.00 12.81
C PRO A 89 -2.87 14.77 14.12
N ILE A 90 -3.53 14.17 15.10
CA ILE A 90 -3.75 14.78 16.42
C ILE A 90 -2.44 14.82 17.20
N GLU A 91 -1.73 13.69 17.31
CA GLU A 91 -0.42 13.62 17.98
C GLU A 91 0.60 14.55 17.30
N TYR A 92 0.58 14.61 15.97
CA TYR A 92 1.41 15.56 15.23
C TYR A 92 1.05 17.01 15.57
N ALA A 93 -0.24 17.37 15.59
CA ALA A 93 -0.69 18.72 15.93
C ALA A 93 -0.33 19.11 17.37
N GLU A 94 -0.48 18.19 18.33
CA GLU A 94 -0.08 18.38 19.73
C GLU A 94 1.42 18.61 19.86
N LYS A 95 2.24 17.77 19.22
CA LYS A 95 3.70 17.93 19.20
C LYS A 95 4.14 19.21 18.50
N LEU A 96 3.49 19.57 17.40
CA LEU A 96 3.75 20.81 16.67
C LEU A 96 3.43 22.03 17.54
N MET A 97 2.28 22.02 18.21
CA MET A 97 1.89 23.06 19.14
C MET A 97 2.87 23.17 20.32
N ALA A 98 3.30 22.04 20.89
CA ALA A 98 4.32 22.02 21.95
C ALA A 98 5.66 22.62 21.47
N TYR A 99 6.10 22.27 20.26
CA TYR A 99 7.32 22.81 19.67
C TYR A 99 7.24 24.32 19.47
N VAL A 100 6.18 24.81 18.80
CA VAL A 100 6.02 26.24 18.49
C VAL A 100 5.76 27.09 19.75
N SER A 101 5.14 26.52 20.78
CA SER A 101 4.90 27.21 22.06
C SER A 101 6.06 27.13 23.04
N GLY A 102 7.12 26.37 22.74
CA GLY A 102 8.27 26.16 23.63
C GLY A 102 7.93 25.33 24.87
N ASN A 103 7.13 24.27 24.71
CA ASN A 103 6.66 23.35 25.77
C ASN A 103 5.87 24.01 26.91
N ARG A 104 5.23 25.15 26.65
CA ARG A 104 4.33 25.79 27.62
C ARG A 104 2.98 25.07 27.59
N LEU A 105 2.41 24.77 28.75
CA LEU A 105 1.08 24.15 28.84
C LEU A 105 0.07 25.00 28.06
N PRO A 106 -0.81 24.38 27.25
CA PRO A 106 -1.84 25.10 26.53
C PRO A 106 -2.80 25.73 27.54
N ASP A 107 -2.66 27.03 27.75
CA ASP A 107 -3.72 27.86 28.31
C ASP A 107 -4.49 28.44 27.11
N ASP A 108 -5.82 28.33 27.12
CA ASP A 108 -6.75 28.68 26.02
C ASP A 108 -6.64 30.14 25.53
N ARG A 109 -5.76 30.93 26.15
CA ARG A 109 -5.51 32.35 25.89
C ARG A 109 -4.17 32.66 25.22
N GLN A 110 -3.31 31.67 24.99
CA GLN A 110 -1.99 31.92 24.41
C GLN A 110 -2.07 32.10 22.89
N LYS A 111 -1.78 33.34 22.46
CA LYS A 111 -1.40 33.62 21.07
C LYS A 111 -0.14 32.81 20.77
N VAL A 112 -0.18 32.03 19.69
CA VAL A 112 0.95 31.21 19.26
C VAL A 112 2.20 32.10 19.14
N ASN A 113 3.33 31.64 19.69
CA ASN A 113 4.55 32.44 19.72
C ASN A 113 5.07 32.65 18.28
N GLN A 114 5.21 33.90 17.86
CA GLN A 114 5.70 34.24 16.52
C GLN A 114 7.11 33.67 16.30
N ASP A 115 7.99 33.79 17.30
CA ASP A 115 9.36 33.27 17.25
C ASP A 115 9.41 31.75 17.04
N GLY A 116 8.41 31.02 17.57
CA GLY A 116 8.31 29.58 17.40
C GLY A 116 7.96 29.19 15.96
N TRP A 117 7.09 29.95 15.29
CA TRP A 117 6.79 29.73 13.88
C TRP A 117 7.97 30.08 12.98
N GLU A 118 8.74 31.12 13.33
CA GLU A 118 9.96 31.48 12.62
C GLU A 118 11.00 30.35 12.72
N SER A 119 11.23 29.79 13.92
CA SER A 119 12.13 28.65 14.10
C SER A 119 11.69 27.39 13.36
N LEU A 120 10.38 27.12 13.32
CA LEU A 120 9.83 26.01 12.56
C LEU A 120 10.08 26.22 11.06
N GLY A 121 9.83 27.44 10.57
CA GLY A 121 10.08 27.86 9.20
C GLY A 121 11.54 27.63 8.79
N GLU A 122 12.49 28.09 9.60
CA GLU A 122 13.92 27.87 9.37
C GLU A 122 14.30 26.40 9.34
N ALA A 123 13.71 25.58 10.22
CA ALA A 123 13.98 24.15 10.26
C ALA A 123 13.46 23.42 9.01
N VAL A 124 12.28 23.80 8.50
CA VAL A 124 11.64 23.08 7.39
C VAL A 124 11.98 23.64 6.01
N GLN A 125 12.51 24.87 5.89
CA GLN A 125 12.72 25.54 4.60
C GLN A 125 13.59 24.73 3.62
N SER A 126 14.56 23.97 4.12
CA SER A 126 15.46 23.16 3.30
C SER A 126 14.76 22.00 2.59
N PHE A 127 13.60 21.59 3.10
CA PHE A 127 12.79 20.50 2.53
C PHE A 127 11.80 21.00 1.46
N PHE A 128 11.60 22.31 1.33
CA PHE A 128 10.64 22.90 0.39
C PHE A 128 11.32 23.87 -0.57
N ASN A 129 11.50 23.45 -1.82
CA ASN A 129 12.01 24.33 -2.89
C ASN A 129 11.00 25.40 -3.34
N ARG A 130 9.72 25.26 -2.96
CA ARG A 130 8.61 26.20 -3.23
C ARG A 130 7.58 26.07 -2.12
N SER A 131 6.86 27.17 -1.84
CA SER A 131 5.69 27.11 -0.96
C SER A 131 4.66 26.12 -1.52
N PRO A 132 4.19 25.13 -0.73
CA PRO A 132 3.13 24.23 -1.16
C PRO A 132 1.86 25.04 -1.51
N PRO A 133 1.13 24.67 -2.58
CA PRO A 133 -0.16 25.27 -2.86
C PRO A 133 -1.16 24.87 -1.77
N LEU A 134 -1.81 25.86 -1.15
CA LEU A 134 -2.89 25.64 -0.20
C LEU A 134 -4.15 25.22 -0.96
N ASN A 135 -4.36 23.92 -1.15
CA ASN A 135 -5.54 23.39 -1.86
C ASN A 135 -6.86 23.48 -1.05
N PHE A 136 -6.82 24.00 0.17
CA PHE A 136 -7.97 24.06 1.09
C PHE A 136 -8.73 25.40 1.10
N MET A 137 -8.35 26.38 0.28
CA MET A 137 -9.04 27.69 0.19
C MET A 137 -9.94 27.83 -1.04
N CYS A 138 -10.62 26.77 -1.47
CA CYS A 138 -11.79 26.91 -2.33
C CYS A 138 -13.04 26.72 -1.48
N VAL A 139 -13.61 27.84 -0.99
CA VAL A 139 -15.02 27.87 -0.60
C VAL A 139 -15.80 27.50 -1.86
N GLN A 140 -16.31 26.26 -1.93
CA GLN A 140 -17.27 25.92 -2.97
C GLN A 140 -18.49 26.83 -2.76
N PRO A 141 -18.83 27.72 -3.71
CA PRO A 141 -20.09 28.43 -3.60
C PRO A 141 -21.19 27.37 -3.64
N LYS A 142 -21.99 27.30 -2.57
CA LYS A 142 -23.19 26.46 -2.55
C LYS A 142 -24.05 26.90 -3.73
N GLY A 143 -24.07 26.10 -4.79
CA GLY A 143 -24.99 26.27 -5.89
C GLY A 143 -26.40 26.12 -5.35
N TYR A 144 -27.13 27.24 -5.29
CA TYR A 144 -28.57 27.22 -5.11
C TYR A 144 -29.18 26.62 -6.39
N TYR A 145 -29.62 25.37 -6.31
CA TYR A 145 -30.63 24.87 -7.24
C TYR A 145 -31.98 25.44 -6.78
N ARG A 146 -32.58 26.30 -7.60
CA ARG A 146 -34.04 26.53 -7.58
C ARG A 146 -34.67 25.50 -8.51
N GLU A 147 -35.78 24.94 -8.04
CA GLU A 147 -36.76 24.14 -8.80
C GLU A 147 -37.30 24.90 -10.01
#